data_AF-A0A6P1CXZ4-F1
#
_entry.id   AF-A0A6P1CXZ4-F1
#
_cell.length_a   1.000
_cell.length_b   1.000
_cell.length_c   1.000
_cell.angle_alpha   90.00
_cell.angle_beta   90.00
_cell.angle_gamma   90.00
#
_symmetry.space_group_name_H-M   'P 1'
#
loop_
_entity.id
_entity.type
_entity.pdbx_description
1 polymer ?
#
loop_
_entity_poly.entity_id
_entity_poly.type
_entity_poly.pdbx_seq_one_letter_code
_entity_poly.pdbx_strand_id
1 'polypeptide(L)'
;LRDTPAPSGEWRFTLYVAGAGVSLSRVLPVLHSLGVEVVDERPYRIAREDGTLRWIYDFALRVPASVLRDSLDTEMEADLLSHAAEQASGIR
;
A
#
# COMPACT_ATOMS: atom_id res chain seq x y z
N LEU A 1 -4.58 -9.96 -20.74
CA LEU A 1 -4.30 -9.20 -19.51
C LEU A 1 -2.79 -9.31 -19.29
N ARG A 2 -1.99 -8.28 -19.60
CA ARG A 2 -0.53 -8.34 -19.35
C ARG A 2 -0.30 -8.12 -17.86
N ASP A 3 0.04 -9.18 -17.16
CA ASP A 3 0.68 -9.10 -15.86
C ASP A 3 2.13 -8.71 -16.12
N THR A 4 2.41 -7.42 -16.10
CA THR A 4 3.79 -6.95 -16.08
C THR A 4 4.10 -6.83 -14.60
N PRO A 5 5.05 -7.59 -14.05
CA PRO A 5 5.42 -7.44 -12.65
C PRO A 5 5.79 -5.98 -12.45
N ALA A 6 5.07 -5.32 -11.54
CA ALA A 6 5.35 -3.94 -11.20
C ALA A 6 6.83 -3.87 -10.78
N PRO A 7 7.62 -2.92 -11.29
CA PRO A 7 9.00 -2.75 -10.86
C PRO A 7 9.03 -2.61 -9.33
N SER A 8 10.06 -3.15 -8.70
CA SER A 8 10.22 -3.14 -7.24
C SER A 8 9.97 -1.75 -6.66
N GLY A 9 8.89 -1.61 -5.88
CA GLY A 9 8.44 -0.33 -5.31
C GLY A 9 7.13 0.22 -5.90
N GLU A 10 6.57 -0.38 -6.95
CA GLU A 10 5.24 -0.01 -7.47
C GLU A 10 4.13 -0.93 -6.93
N TRP A 11 3.13 -0.33 -6.32
CA TRP A 11 2.01 -0.98 -5.64
C TRP A 11 0.71 -0.53 -6.27
N ARG A 12 -0.32 -1.39 -6.25
CA ARG A 12 -1.67 -1.01 -6.70
C ARG A 12 -2.64 -1.02 -5.55
N PHE A 13 -3.39 0.06 -5.42
CA PHE A 13 -4.38 0.23 -4.37
C PHE A 13 -5.75 0.45 -5.00
N THR A 14 -6.66 -0.51 -4.80
CA THR A 14 -8.02 -0.45 -5.32
C THR A 14 -9.01 -0.15 -4.19
N LEU A 15 -9.67 1.01 -4.26
CA LEU A 15 -10.68 1.44 -3.31
C LEU A 15 -12.09 1.22 -3.89
N TYR A 16 -12.90 0.45 -3.18
CA TYR A 16 -14.30 0.20 -3.54
C TYR A 16 -15.22 1.03 -2.64
N VAL A 17 -15.94 1.98 -3.23
CA VAL A 17 -16.86 2.87 -2.50
C VAL A 17 -18.29 2.55 -2.89
N ALA A 18 -19.09 2.17 -1.89
CA ALA A 18 -20.53 1.99 -2.03
C ALA A 18 -21.25 3.31 -1.68
N GLY A 19 -22.09 3.83 -2.59
CA GLY A 19 -22.87 5.05 -2.36
C GLY A 19 -22.29 6.28 -3.06
N ALA A 20 -22.39 7.45 -2.40
CA ALA A 20 -21.87 8.71 -2.94
C ALA A 20 -20.36 8.60 -3.11
N GLY A 21 -19.86 8.83 -4.33
CA GLY A 21 -18.43 8.73 -4.66
C GLY A 21 -17.59 9.54 -3.68
N VAL A 22 -16.46 8.98 -3.26
CA VAL A 22 -15.55 9.70 -2.36
C VAL A 22 -14.74 10.70 -3.18
N SER A 23 -14.54 11.91 -2.65
CA SER A 23 -13.66 12.87 -3.32
C SER A 23 -12.22 12.38 -3.27
N LEU A 24 -11.57 12.31 -4.43
CA LEU A 24 -10.15 11.98 -4.58
C LEU A 24 -9.26 12.88 -3.72
N SER A 25 -9.61 14.16 -3.62
CA SER A 25 -8.91 15.14 -2.77
C SER A 25 -8.92 14.79 -1.28
N ARG A 26 -9.82 13.91 -0.84
CA ARG A 26 -9.84 13.41 0.55
C ARG A 26 -8.94 12.20 0.75
N VAL A 27 -8.74 11.39 -0.30
CA VAL A 27 -7.97 10.15 -0.25
C VAL A 27 -6.50 10.41 -0.52
N LEU A 28 -6.18 11.31 -1.46
CA LEU A 28 -4.79 11.64 -1.80
C LEU A 28 -3.96 12.10 -0.59
N PRO A 29 -4.43 13.00 0.30
CA PRO A 29 -3.65 13.40 1.47
C PRO A 29 -3.36 12.23 2.42
N VAL A 30 -4.28 11.26 2.53
CA VAL A 30 -4.08 10.07 3.36
C VAL A 30 -2.98 9.20 2.77
N LEU A 31 -3.01 8.96 1.45
CA LEU A 31 -1.95 8.22 0.76
C LEU A 31 -0.60 8.94 0.92
N HIS A 32 -0.54 10.24 0.71
CA HIS A 32 0.69 11.02 0.93
C HIS A 32 1.17 10.96 2.39
N SER A 33 0.26 10.95 3.38
CA SER A 33 0.64 10.84 4.80
C SER A 33 1.26 9.49 5.16
N LEU A 34 0.96 8.43 4.39
CA LEU A 34 1.60 7.13 4.50
C LEU A 34 3.00 7.10 3.85
N GLY A 35 3.48 8.23 3.34
CA GLY A 35 4.76 8.35 2.67
C GLY A 35 4.81 7.71 1.29
N VAL A 36 3.64 7.36 0.70
CA VAL A 36 3.56 6.82 -0.66
C VAL A 36 3.26 7.94 -1.67
N GLU A 37 3.78 7.78 -2.88
CA GLU A 37 3.54 8.68 -4.00
C GLU A 37 2.49 8.08 -4.94
N VAL A 38 1.50 8.87 -5.36
CA VAL A 38 0.50 8.43 -6.35
C VAL A 38 1.03 8.75 -7.76
N VAL A 39 1.18 7.72 -8.60
CA VAL A 39 1.73 7.81 -9.96
C VAL A 39 0.62 7.90 -11.01
N ASP A 40 -0.46 7.14 -10.83
CA ASP A 40 -1.62 7.14 -11.73
C ASP A 40 -2.90 6.93 -10.91
N GLU A 41 -4.01 7.50 -11.39
CA GLU A 41 -5.34 7.30 -10.79
C GLU A 41 -6.38 7.02 -11.88
N ARG A 42 -7.20 5.99 -11.64
CA ARG A 42 -8.24 5.57 -12.59
C ARG A 42 -9.58 5.39 -11.88
N PRO A 43 -10.50 6.36 -12.00
CA PRO A 43 -11.84 6.23 -11.47
C PRO A 43 -12.73 5.43 -12.44
N TYR A 44 -13.38 4.40 -11.92
CA TYR A 44 -14.36 3.60 -12.62
C TYR A 44 -15.72 3.72 -11.93
N ARG A 45 -16.73 4.09 -12.70
CA ARG A 45 -18.11 4.16 -12.22
C ARG A 45 -18.86 2.90 -12.61
N ILE A 46 -19.50 2.26 -11.64
CA ILE A 46 -20.35 1.09 -11.85
C ILE A 46 -21.80 1.49 -11.53
N ALA A 47 -22.65 1.43 -12.55
CA ALA A 47 -24.09 1.49 -12.37
C ALA A 47 -24.60 0.06 -12.12
N ARG A 48 -25.26 -0.16 -11.00
CA ARG A 48 -25.98 -1.41 -10.71
C ARG A 48 -27.36 -1.36 -11.34
N GLU A 49 -27.92 -2.53 -11.66
CA GLU A 49 -29.29 -2.66 -12.20
C GLU A 49 -30.36 -2.11 -11.25
N ASP A 50 -30.07 -2.07 -9.94
CA ASP A 50 -30.91 -1.48 -8.90
C ASP A 50 -30.89 0.06 -8.85
N GLY A 51 -30.15 0.72 -9.75
CA GLY A 51 -29.98 2.18 -9.79
C GLY A 51 -28.92 2.73 -8.84
N THR A 52 -28.29 1.88 -8.02
CA THR A 52 -27.22 2.29 -7.10
C THR A 52 -25.92 2.54 -7.86
N LEU A 53 -25.26 3.65 -7.55
CA LEU A 53 -23.94 3.97 -8.08
C LEU A 53 -22.87 3.46 -7.12
N ARG A 54 -21.86 2.79 -7.69
CA ARG A 54 -20.64 2.40 -7.00
C ARG A 54 -19.43 2.97 -7.73
N TRP A 55 -18.38 3.24 -6.98
CA TRP A 55 -17.14 3.77 -7.52
C TRP A 55 -16.00 2.84 -7.17
N ILE A 56 -15.14 2.57 -8.14
CA ILE A 56 -13.87 1.88 -7.95
C ILE A 56 -12.79 2.88 -8.32
N TYR A 57 -11.83 3.09 -7.43
CA TYR A 57 -10.66 3.88 -7.71
C TYR A 57 -9.45 2.96 -7.69
N ASP A 58 -8.69 2.95 -8.76
CA ASP A 58 -7.46 2.19 -8.89
C ASP A 58 -6.29 3.15 -8.95
N PHE A 59 -5.42 3.09 -7.95
CA PHE A 59 -4.26 3.95 -7.81
C PHE A 59 -2.99 3.15 -8.03
N ALA A 60 -2.14 3.60 -8.94
CA ALA A 60 -0.76 3.17 -8.99
C ALA A 60 0.04 3.99 -7.99
N LEU A 61 0.64 3.32 -7.03
CA LEU A 61 1.43 3.92 -5.96
C LEU A 61 2.90 3.57 -6.16
N ARG A 62 3.78 4.47 -5.78
CA ARG A 62 5.20 4.23 -5.59
C ARG A 62 5.52 4.36 -4.12
N VAL A 63 6.05 3.29 -3.54
CA VAL A 63 6.50 3.25 -2.16
C VAL A 63 7.99 3.55 -2.14
N PRO A 64 8.42 4.67 -1.54
CA PRO A 64 9.84 4.98 -1.40
C PRO A 64 10.53 3.91 -0.55
N ALA A 65 11.80 3.63 -0.86
CA ALA A 65 12.59 2.65 -0.11
C ALA A 65 12.73 3.00 1.39
N SER A 66 12.60 4.28 1.76
CA SER A 66 12.61 4.72 3.16
C SER A 66 11.39 4.20 3.94
N VAL A 67 10.20 4.22 3.34
CA VAL A 67 8.96 3.73 3.97
C VAL A 67 8.99 2.20 4.09
N LEU A 68 9.51 1.52 3.07
CA LEU A 68 9.71 0.07 3.12
C LEU A 68 10.70 -0.35 4.21
N ARG A 69 11.78 0.42 4.42
CA ARG A 69 12.75 0.15 5.49
C ARG A 69 12.12 0.31 6.87
N ASP A 70 11.42 1.43 7.11
CA ASP A 70 10.74 1.70 8.39
C ASP A 70 9.75 0.58 8.79
N SER A 71 9.11 -0.03 7.79
CA SER A 71 8.17 -1.16 7.99
C SER A 71 8.87 -2.49 8.25
N LEU A 72 10.10 -2.68 7.78
CA LEU A 72 10.89 -3.91 7.92
C LEU A 72 11.81 -3.88 9.14
N ASP A 73 12.20 -2.69 9.61
CA ASP A 73 13.17 -2.51 10.69
C ASP A 73 12.55 -2.79 12.08
N THR A 74 11.27 -2.54 12.31
CA THR A 74 10.73 -2.61 13.70
C THR A 74 10.57 -4.04 14.23
N GLU A 75 10.17 -5.01 13.39
CA GLU A 75 9.88 -6.39 13.85
C GLU A 75 11.03 -7.36 13.53
N MET A 76 11.71 -7.19 12.40
CA MET A 76 12.72 -8.15 11.94
C MET A 76 14.12 -7.86 12.51
N GLU A 77 14.45 -6.60 12.81
CA GLU A 77 15.72 -6.24 13.45
C GLU A 77 15.76 -6.71 14.92
N ALA A 78 14.63 -6.61 15.64
CA ALA A 78 14.50 -7.11 17.02
C ALA A 78 14.63 -8.63 17.11
N ASP A 79 14.07 -9.37 16.13
CA ASP A 79 14.21 -10.82 16.05
C ASP A 79 15.63 -11.24 15.66
N LEU A 80 16.27 -10.58 14.70
CA LEU A 80 17.66 -10.86 14.32
C LEU A 80 18.64 -10.57 15.47
N LEU A 81 18.43 -9.47 16.22
CA LEU A 81 19.26 -9.11 17.37
C LEU A 81 19.05 -10.06 18.57
N SER A 82 17.82 -10.52 18.82
CA SER A 82 17.54 -11.53 19.86
C SER A 82 18.25 -12.85 19.56
N HIS A 83 18.12 -13.37 18.33
CA HIS A 83 18.75 -14.64 17.96
C HIS A 83 20.29 -14.58 17.93
N ALA A 84 20.86 -13.42 17.61
CA ALA A 84 22.32 -13.22 17.66
C ALA A 84 22.86 -13.18 19.10
N ALA A 85 22.10 -12.61 20.05
CA ALA A 85 22.47 -12.57 21.47
C ALA A 85 22.39 -13.96 22.13
N GLU A 86 21.43 -14.79 21.72
CA GLU A 86 21.29 -16.17 22.22
C GLU A 86 22.41 -17.10 21.73
N GLN A 87 22.88 -16.94 20.48
CA GLN A 87 23.99 -17.74 19.93
C GLN A 87 25.34 -17.43 20.58
N ALA A 88 25.57 -16.19 21.02
CA ALA A 88 26.80 -15.80 21.70
C ALA A 88 26.92 -16.36 23.14
N SER A 89 25.81 -16.75 23.76
CA SER A 89 25.80 -17.31 25.12
C SER A 89 26.06 -18.82 25.17
N GLY A 90 26.11 -19.51 24.03
CA GLY A 90 26.28 -20.96 23.93
C GLY A 90 27.73 -21.46 23.85
N ILE A 91 28.71 -20.55 23.81
CA ILE A 91 30.15 -20.90 23.80
C ILE A 91 30.72 -20.61 25.19
N ARG A 92 30.50 -21.52 26.12
CA ARG A 92 31.28 -21.61 27.37
C ARG A 92 31.72 -23.05 27.60
#